data_AF-J0L7J4-F1
#
_entry.id   AF-J0L7J4-F1
#
_cell.length_a   1.000
_cell.length_b   1.000
_cell.length_c   1.000
_cell.angle_alpha   90.00
_cell.angle_beta   90.00
_cell.angle_gamma   90.00
#
_symmetry.space_group_name_H-M   'P 1'
#
loop_
_entity.id
_entity.type
_entity.pdbx_description
1 polymer ?
#
loop_
_entity_poly.entity_id
_entity_poly.type
_entity_poly.pdbx_seq_one_letter_code
_entity_poly.pdbx_strand_id
1 'polypeptide(L)'
;RDALSLSNSLGSRRAESAMGQYATFERIQPGYYGERGAMILFQTLMALYPPHTLQQSHERFAPLTILTFIQSVLVPEAALGLIMEDLSLPRNTALRTMRASARYGSMMFPDD
;
A
#
# COMPACT_ATOMS: atom_id res chain seq x y z
N ARG A 1 -4.94 7.49 -0.44
CA ARG A 1 -5.19 8.92 -0.08
C ARG A 1 -4.54 9.28 1.26
N ASP A 2 -4.56 8.38 2.24
CA ASP A 2 -4.01 8.60 3.58
C ASP A 2 -2.49 8.88 3.61
N ALA A 3 -1.69 8.19 2.78
CA ALA A 3 -0.23 8.40 2.73
C ALA A 3 0.17 9.81 2.23
N LEU A 4 -0.52 10.31 1.18
CA LEU A 4 -0.30 11.67 0.67
C LEU A 4 -0.75 12.74 1.67
N SER A 5 -1.90 12.53 2.34
CA SER A 5 -2.36 13.46 3.38
C SER A 5 -1.42 13.50 4.59
N LEU A 6 -0.83 12.37 4.97
CA LEU A 6 0.10 12.29 6.08
C LEU A 6 1.43 12.98 5.76
N SER A 7 1.93 12.81 4.53
CA SER A 7 3.13 13.50 4.01
C SER A 7 3.02 15.02 4.08
N ASN A 8 1.85 15.55 3.73
CA ASN A 8 1.57 16.99 3.83
C ASN A 8 1.51 17.49 5.29
N SER A 9 1.07 16.65 6.24
CA SER A 9 0.98 17.04 7.66
C SER A 9 2.29 16.95 8.44
N LEU A 10 3.15 15.96 8.13
CA LEU A 10 4.40 15.71 8.87
C LEU A 10 5.62 16.33 8.18
N GLY A 11 5.51 16.68 6.90
CA GLY A 11 6.61 17.03 6.00
C GLY A 11 7.21 15.77 5.35
N SER A 12 7.54 15.85 4.05
CA SER A 12 7.94 14.69 3.23
C SER A 12 9.04 13.84 3.86
N ARG A 13 10.12 14.46 4.36
CA ARG A 13 11.22 13.76 5.03
C ARG A 13 10.81 13.05 6.34
N ARG A 14 9.81 13.55 7.06
CA ARG A 14 9.31 12.92 8.29
C ARG A 14 8.28 11.83 8.00
N ALA A 15 7.46 11.99 6.95
CA ALA A 15 6.56 10.92 6.51
C ALA A 15 7.32 9.73 5.91
N GLU A 16 8.44 9.98 5.22
CA GLU A 16 9.35 8.93 4.77
C GLU A 16 10.28 8.41 5.87
N SER A 17 10.32 9.04 7.05
CA SER A 17 11.10 8.54 8.19
C SER A 17 10.50 7.24 8.73
N ALA A 18 11.33 6.42 9.40
CA ALA A 18 10.90 5.16 10.01
C ALA A 18 9.67 5.33 10.93
N MET A 19 9.53 6.45 11.65
CA MET A 19 8.35 6.74 12.48
C MET A 19 7.08 7.03 11.67
N GLY A 20 7.19 7.73 10.54
CA GLY A 20 6.07 8.00 9.63
C GLY A 20 5.60 6.72 8.94
N GLN A 21 6.54 5.86 8.56
CA GLN A 21 6.24 4.54 7.99
C GLN A 21 5.58 3.62 9.02
N TYR A 22 6.06 3.60 10.28
CA TYR A 22 5.46 2.81 11.38
C TYR A 22 4.01 3.21 11.68
N ALA A 23 3.71 4.51 11.78
CA ALA A 23 2.34 4.99 12.03
C ALA A 23 1.36 4.64 10.89
N THR A 24 1.89 4.34 9.71
CA THR A 24 1.09 4.00 8.53
C THR A 24 1.07 2.49 8.26
N PHE A 25 1.97 1.73 8.89
CA PHE A 25 2.15 0.29 8.70
C PHE A 25 0.88 -0.50 9.01
N GLU A 26 0.21 -0.23 10.13
CA GLU A 26 -1.07 -0.87 10.48
C GLU A 26 -2.21 -0.54 9.51
N ARG A 27 -2.12 0.59 8.78
CA ARG A 27 -3.18 1.05 7.85
C ARG A 27 -2.93 0.65 6.40
N ILE A 28 -1.71 0.23 6.07
CA ILE A 28 -1.25 -0.11 4.71
C ILE A 28 -1.24 -1.63 4.46
N GLN A 29 -1.45 -2.46 5.48
CA GLN A 29 -1.42 -3.92 5.31
C GLN A 29 -2.41 -4.41 4.24
N PRO A 30 -2.03 -5.38 3.38
CA PRO A 30 -2.87 -5.89 2.30
C PRO A 30 -4.00 -6.81 2.78
N GLY A 31 -4.46 -6.68 4.03
CA GLY A 31 -5.45 -7.55 4.64
C GLY A 31 -5.01 -9.01 4.73
N TYR A 32 -5.89 -9.95 4.36
CA TYR A 32 -5.62 -11.38 4.46
C TYR A 32 -4.47 -11.88 3.58
N TYR A 33 -3.94 -11.08 2.65
CA TYR A 33 -2.78 -11.49 1.84
C TYR A 33 -1.44 -11.45 2.62
N GLY A 34 -1.38 -10.75 3.76
CA GLY A 34 -0.16 -10.68 4.59
C GLY A 34 1.05 -10.05 3.91
N GLU A 35 2.23 -10.16 4.53
CA GLU A 35 3.47 -9.53 4.05
C GLU A 35 3.96 -10.17 2.75
N ARG A 36 3.87 -11.50 2.63
CA ARG A 36 4.18 -12.20 1.37
C ARG A 36 3.33 -11.71 0.21
N GLY A 37 2.04 -11.48 0.46
CA GLY A 37 1.14 -10.88 -0.52
C GLY A 37 1.56 -9.46 -0.90
N ALA A 38 1.96 -8.64 0.08
CA ALA A 38 2.49 -7.31 -0.20
C ALA A 38 3.74 -7.36 -1.10
N MET A 39 4.67 -8.29 -0.85
CA MET A 39 5.88 -8.45 -1.65
C MET A 39 5.57 -8.87 -3.10
N ILE A 40 4.68 -9.85 -3.29
CA ILE A 40 4.24 -10.29 -4.63
C ILE A 40 3.57 -9.12 -5.37
N LEU A 41 2.68 -8.39 -4.70
CA LEU A 41 2.02 -7.21 -5.28
C LEU A 41 3.05 -6.14 -5.65
N PHE A 42 4.02 -5.87 -4.79
CA PHE A 42 5.09 -4.92 -5.04
C PHE A 42 5.89 -5.27 -6.30
N GLN A 43 6.36 -6.53 -6.39
CA GLN A 43 7.12 -7.02 -7.56
C GLN A 43 6.28 -6.97 -8.84
N THR A 44 5.01 -7.36 -8.75
CA THR A 44 4.07 -7.33 -9.88
C THR A 44 3.83 -5.90 -10.36
N LEU A 45 3.59 -4.96 -9.44
CA LEU A 45 3.41 -3.56 -9.77
C LEU A 45 4.67 -2.93 -10.35
N MET A 46 5.87 -3.35 -9.92
CA MET A 46 7.12 -2.88 -10.51
C MET A 46 7.35 -3.41 -11.93
N ALA A 47 6.86 -4.61 -12.24
CA ALA A 47 6.88 -5.14 -13.60
C ALA A 47 5.85 -4.43 -14.50
N LEU A 48 4.64 -4.16 -13.99
CA LEU A 48 3.57 -3.49 -14.73
C LEU A 48 3.81 -1.99 -14.94
N TYR A 49 4.44 -1.35 -13.95
CA TYR A 49 4.76 0.08 -13.95
C TYR A 49 6.25 0.30 -13.71
N PRO A 50 7.11 0.08 -14.72
CA PRO A 50 8.54 0.30 -14.60
C PRO A 50 8.88 1.72 -14.12
N PRO A 51 9.97 1.92 -13.36
CA PRO A 51 10.30 3.23 -12.77
C PRO A 51 10.38 4.38 -13.78
N HIS A 52 10.88 4.13 -14.99
CA HIS A 52 10.96 5.16 -16.04
C HIS A 52 9.58 5.66 -16.48
N THR A 53 8.57 4.78 -16.51
CA THR A 53 7.18 5.14 -16.81
C THR A 53 6.58 5.96 -15.67
N LEU A 54 6.81 5.55 -14.42
CA LEU A 54 6.31 6.28 -13.25
C LEU A 54 6.97 7.64 -13.07
N GLN A 55 8.24 7.78 -13.45
CA GLN A 55 8.97 9.04 -13.40
C GLN A 55 8.30 10.14 -14.24
N GLN A 56 7.68 9.79 -15.37
CA GLN A 56 6.94 10.73 -16.23
C GLN A 56 5.70 11.32 -15.53
N SER A 57 5.19 10.65 -14.50
CA SER A 57 4.03 11.08 -13.71
C SER A 57 4.37 11.49 -12.28
N HIS A 58 5.66 11.72 -11.97
CA HIS A 58 6.15 11.95 -10.61
C HIS A 58 5.45 13.12 -9.90
N GLU A 59 5.14 14.18 -10.64
CA GLU A 59 4.37 15.34 -10.16
C GLU A 59 3.02 14.99 -9.51
N ARG A 60 2.41 13.85 -9.86
CA ARG A 60 1.09 13.43 -9.35
C ARG A 60 1.14 12.81 -7.96
N PHE A 61 2.31 12.34 -7.54
CA PHE A 61 2.52 11.69 -6.25
C PHE A 61 3.66 12.27 -5.44
N ALA A 62 4.32 13.32 -5.95
CA ALA A 62 5.20 14.17 -5.16
C ALA A 62 4.49 14.61 -3.87
N PRO A 63 5.18 14.63 -2.72
CA PRO A 63 6.64 14.52 -2.58
C PRO A 63 7.17 13.09 -2.38
N LEU A 64 6.35 12.05 -2.58
CA LEU A 64 6.78 10.66 -2.36
C LEU A 64 7.74 10.20 -3.45
N THR A 65 8.77 9.43 -3.07
CA THR A 65 9.55 8.68 -4.07
C THR A 65 8.67 7.64 -4.79
N ILE A 66 9.10 7.19 -5.97
CA ILE A 66 8.42 6.10 -6.70
C ILE A 66 8.26 4.87 -5.82
N LEU A 67 9.31 4.47 -5.10
CA LEU A 67 9.30 3.29 -4.22
C LEU A 67 8.25 3.45 -3.12
N THR A 68 8.27 4.59 -2.42
CA THR A 68 7.32 4.90 -1.35
C THR A 68 5.88 4.95 -1.87
N PHE A 69 5.67 5.52 -3.06
CA PHE A 69 4.37 5.56 -3.70
C PHE A 69 3.82 4.15 -3.99
N ILE A 70 4.66 3.26 -4.51
CA ILE A 70 4.22 1.88 -4.78
C ILE A 70 3.88 1.17 -3.48
N GLN A 71 4.78 1.18 -2.51
CA GLN A 71 4.59 0.45 -1.25
C GLN A 71 3.42 1.00 -0.42
N SER A 72 3.28 2.33 -0.35
CA SER A 72 2.31 2.98 0.56
C SER A 72 0.97 3.30 -0.10
N VAL A 73 0.86 3.21 -1.43
CA VAL A 73 -0.36 3.54 -2.17
C VAL A 73 -0.76 2.43 -3.12
N LEU A 74 0.10 2.05 -4.07
CA LEU A 74 -0.31 1.09 -5.10
C LEU A 74 -0.53 -0.32 -4.54
N VAL A 75 0.34 -0.79 -3.65
CA VAL A 75 0.19 -2.12 -3.01
C VAL A 75 -1.14 -2.20 -2.22
N PRO A 76 -1.47 -1.25 -1.32
CA PRO A 76 -2.76 -1.26 -0.63
C PRO A 76 -3.98 -1.15 -1.55
N GLU A 77 -3.94 -0.28 -2.58
CA GLU A 77 -5.09 -0.13 -3.49
C GLU A 77 -5.25 -1.34 -4.41
N ALA A 78 -4.15 -2.00 -4.81
CA ALA A 78 -4.20 -3.27 -5.53
C ALA A 78 -4.78 -4.38 -4.65
N ALA A 79 -4.32 -4.52 -3.41
CA ALA A 79 -4.89 -5.47 -2.45
C ALA A 79 -6.39 -5.22 -2.22
N LEU A 80 -6.80 -3.96 -2.07
CA LEU A 80 -8.22 -3.59 -1.96
C LEU A 80 -9.01 -4.00 -3.21
N GLY A 81 -8.46 -3.75 -4.40
CA GLY A 81 -9.08 -4.15 -5.67
C GLY A 81 -9.27 -5.66 -5.77
N LEU A 82 -8.26 -6.44 -5.40
CA LEU A 82 -8.36 -7.90 -5.37
C LEU A 82 -9.40 -8.38 -4.35
N ILE A 83 -9.48 -7.78 -3.16
CA ILE A 83 -10.52 -8.13 -2.17
C ILE A 83 -11.93 -7.80 -2.69
N MET A 84 -12.07 -6.68 -3.42
CA MET A 84 -13.34 -6.33 -4.06
C MET A 84 -13.76 -7.39 -5.08
N GLU A 85 -12.81 -7.90 -5.87
CA GLU A 85 -13.04 -8.93 -6.89
C GLU A 85 -13.31 -10.30 -6.26
N ASP A 86 -12.41 -10.78 -5.39
CA ASP A 86 -12.48 -12.07 -4.69
C ASP A 86 -13.82 -12.29 -3.99
N LEU A 87 -14.32 -11.24 -3.33
CA LEU A 87 -15.51 -11.32 -2.49
C LEU A 87 -16.74 -10.67 -3.14
N SER A 88 -16.61 -10.14 -4.36
CA SER A 88 -17.67 -9.38 -5.05
C SER A 88 -18.27 -8.28 -4.15
N LEU A 89 -17.39 -7.53 -3.46
CA LEU A 89 -17.78 -6.52 -2.47
C LEU A 89 -17.62 -5.10 -3.02
N PRO A 90 -18.51 -4.16 -2.62
CA PRO A 90 -18.27 -2.75 -2.87
C PRO A 90 -17.06 -2.27 -2.07
N ARG A 91 -16.37 -1.25 -2.60
CA ARG A 91 -15.10 -0.72 -2.05
C ARG A 91 -15.11 -0.50 -0.53
N ASN A 92 -16.17 0.09 0.02
CA ASN A 92 -16.25 0.38 1.46
C ASN A 92 -16.29 -0.91 2.31
N THR A 93 -16.99 -1.94 1.85
CA THR A 93 -17.06 -3.23 2.54
C THR A 93 -15.75 -3.99 2.39
N ALA A 94 -15.15 -3.99 1.20
CA ALA A 94 -13.84 -4.57 0.96
C ALA A 94 -12.75 -3.92 1.83
N LEU A 95 -12.76 -2.58 2.00
CA LEU A 95 -11.82 -1.88 2.86
C LEU A 95 -11.98 -2.27 4.34
N ARG A 96 -13.22 -2.49 4.80
CA ARG A 96 -13.47 -3.03 6.14
C ARG A 96 -12.93 -4.45 6.28
N THR A 97 -13.14 -5.30 5.28
CA THR A 97 -12.62 -6.68 5.26
C THR A 97 -11.09 -6.69 5.28
N MET A 98 -10.46 -5.87 4.46
CA MET A 98 -9.01 -5.70 4.40
C MET A 98 -8.45 -5.34 5.79
N ARG A 99 -9.02 -4.34 6.46
CA ARG A 99 -8.60 -3.95 7.83
C ARG A 99 -8.86 -5.04 8.86
N ALA A 100 -10.03 -5.68 8.82
CA ALA A 100 -10.41 -6.72 9.79
C ALA A 100 -9.55 -7.99 9.67
N SER A 101 -9.03 -8.26 8.48
CA SER A 101 -8.24 -9.46 8.17
C SER A 101 -6.72 -9.26 8.23
N ALA A 102 -6.25 -8.02 8.46
CA ALA A 102 -4.82 -7.68 8.52
C ALA A 102 -4.03 -8.58 9.49
N ARG A 103 -4.51 -8.73 10.73
CA ARG A 103 -3.88 -9.60 11.74
C ARG A 103 -3.84 -11.08 11.33
N TYR A 104 -4.86 -11.54 10.61
CA TYR A 104 -4.86 -12.89 10.07
C TYR A 104 -3.78 -13.05 8.99
N GLY A 105 -3.71 -12.11 8.04
CA GLY A 105 -2.71 -12.11 6.98
C GLY A 105 -1.29 -12.09 7.52
N SER A 106 -0.98 -11.25 8.52
CA SER A 106 0.35 -11.17 9.11
C SER A 106 0.77 -12.46 9.84
N MET A 107 -0.19 -13.23 10.36
CA MET A 107 0.10 -14.50 11.04
C MET A 107 0.22 -15.67 10.06
N MET A 108 -0.62 -15.71 9.02
CA MET A 108 -0.67 -16.83 8.08
C MET A 108 0.33 -16.70 6.94
N PHE A 109 0.70 -15.49 6.56
CA PHE A 109 1.58 -15.20 5.43
C PHE A 109 2.67 -14.16 5.80
N PRO A 110 3.53 -14.44 6.78
CA PRO A 110 4.69 -13.60 7.13
C PRO A 110 5.77 -13.68 6.05
N ASP A 111 6.64 -12.66 5.93
CA ASP A 111 7.69 -12.58 4.88
C ASP A 111 8.92 -13.51 5.07
N ASP A 112 9.00 -14.21 6.21
CA ASP A 112 10.13 -15.07 6.70
C ASP A 112 11.50 -14.37 6.85
#